data_AF-A0A423WJB0-F1
#
_entry.id   AF-A0A423WJB0-F1
#
_cell.length_a   1.000
_cell.length_b   1.000
_cell.length_c   1.000
_cell.angle_alpha   90.00
_cell.angle_beta   90.00
_cell.angle_gamma   90.00
#
_symmetry.space_group_name_H-M   'P 1'
#
loop_
_entity.id
_entity.type
_entity.pdbx_description
1 polymer ?
#
loop_
_entity_poly.entity_id
_entity_poly.type
_entity_poly.pdbx_seq_one_letter_code
_entity_poly.pdbx_strand_id
1 'polypeptide(L)'
;MAGQSTTLRHILSQQKPLVPCTTTATKNQSLKAWPTFDGSVTVWAEFTLKNLNESYGHVLDFAVPEQMLLVPRPDQALAGVVISRAEDINHLISWNHRLMQPTLQFAKSHLRLHPGVILHHRYSTADKSALASLPGGPKRLAVDHVIALDDYPGPALVVGIGRPSSKWSGRRLMSQLNKPAKALLWPLRQLANICSNAQTRYGYIQTDEEMVVCCFSEGLEGWKVAIMPVPWSRHGVDVLTTELALWWLCMLAMSAHHHRAIVGEREMVKINDWDVVYLDEQRGWVRRHPYSNVEIPTSPPPPLDYSTRFPGNAAAGPGPHHAHDWFNIGPSAYGDLANIVDLNAANTDDLNFDGRDLYSLDLPTFPSFR
;
A
#
# COMPACT_ATOMS: atom_id res chain seq x y z
N MET A 1 -9.99 2.54 40.15
CA MET A 1 -9.17 2.68 38.95
C MET A 1 -9.84 1.88 37.85
N ALA A 2 -10.55 2.52 36.92
CA ALA A 2 -11.12 1.81 35.78
C ALA A 2 -9.98 1.23 34.96
N GLY A 3 -9.94 -0.10 34.80
CA GLY A 3 -8.91 -0.77 34.02
C GLY A 3 -8.94 -0.24 32.59
N GLN A 4 -7.87 0.42 32.15
CA GLN A 4 -7.74 0.87 30.77
C GLN A 4 -7.77 -0.38 29.88
N SER A 5 -8.83 -0.51 29.09
CA SER A 5 -8.91 -1.55 28.06
C SER A 5 -7.93 -1.21 26.94
N THR A 6 -7.07 -2.16 26.60
CA THR A 6 -6.17 -2.02 25.45
C THR A 6 -6.99 -1.90 24.17
N THR A 7 -6.71 -0.87 23.36
CA THR A 7 -7.37 -0.67 22.05
C THR A 7 -6.44 -1.05 20.90
N LEU A 8 -7.00 -1.17 19.69
CA LEU A 8 -6.21 -1.40 18.49
C LEU A 8 -5.15 -0.30 18.28
N ARG A 9 -5.49 0.95 18.60
CA ARG A 9 -4.55 2.08 18.58
C ARG A 9 -3.33 1.85 19.45
N HIS A 10 -3.52 1.34 20.68
CA HIS A 10 -2.42 1.06 21.61
C HIS A 10 -1.47 0.01 21.02
N ILE A 11 -2.01 -1.03 20.40
CA ILE A 11 -1.23 -2.09 19.74
C ILE A 11 -0.42 -1.55 18.56
N LEU A 12 -1.01 -0.68 17.74
CA LEU A 12 -0.35 -0.10 16.57
C LEU A 12 0.57 1.09 16.91
N SER A 13 0.66 1.48 18.18
CA SER A 13 1.45 2.65 18.60
C SER A 13 2.56 2.31 19.60
N GLN A 14 2.97 1.05 19.64
CA GLN A 14 3.98 0.55 20.58
C GLN A 14 5.34 1.23 20.38
N GLN A 15 6.04 1.46 21.49
CA GLN A 15 7.43 1.90 21.47
C GLN A 15 8.33 0.78 20.97
N LYS A 16 9.13 1.06 19.95
CA LYS A 16 10.07 0.11 19.35
C LYS A 16 11.50 0.48 19.71
N PRO A 17 12.40 -0.51 19.83
CA PRO A 17 13.83 -0.23 19.93
C PRO A 17 14.34 0.42 18.64
N LEU A 18 15.41 1.22 18.79
CA LEU A 18 16.19 1.66 17.64
C LEU A 18 16.91 0.46 17.03
N VAL A 19 17.01 0.44 15.70
CA VAL A 19 17.64 -0.65 14.96
C VAL A 19 18.89 -0.09 14.29
N PRO A 20 20.10 -0.38 14.80
CA PRO A 20 21.32 0.14 14.21
C PRO A 20 21.52 -0.36 12.79
N CYS A 21 22.04 0.50 11.93
CA CYS A 21 22.40 0.16 10.56
C CYS A 21 23.89 0.40 10.32
N THR A 22 24.63 -0.67 10.04
CA THR A 22 26.08 -0.64 9.76
C THR A 22 26.39 -1.00 8.31
N THR A 23 25.37 -1.22 7.48
CA THR A 23 25.56 -1.46 6.05
C THR A 23 26.26 -0.29 5.38
N THR A 24 27.19 -0.61 4.49
CA THR A 24 27.79 0.37 3.57
C THR A 24 26.88 0.60 2.37
N ALA A 25 26.88 1.84 1.87
CA ALA A 25 26.06 2.22 0.74
C ALA A 25 26.52 1.48 -0.53
N THR A 26 25.71 0.55 -1.01
CA THR A 26 25.84 0.00 -2.37
C THR A 26 24.83 0.69 -3.29
N LYS A 27 25.07 0.65 -4.61
CA LYS A 27 24.13 1.21 -5.58
C LYS A 27 22.76 0.52 -5.47
N ASN A 28 21.70 1.31 -5.62
CA ASN A 28 20.33 0.81 -5.77
C ASN A 28 20.21 0.03 -7.08
N GLN A 29 19.31 -0.97 -7.11
CA GLN A 29 18.92 -1.61 -8.35
C GLN A 29 18.33 -0.57 -9.31
N SER A 30 18.66 -0.68 -10.59
CA SER A 30 18.19 0.24 -11.61
C SER A 30 17.87 -0.51 -12.89
N LEU A 31 16.64 -0.42 -13.35
CA LEU A 31 16.21 -0.92 -14.65
C LEU A 31 15.55 0.21 -15.44
N LYS A 32 16.01 0.41 -16.69
CA LYS A 32 15.51 1.50 -17.55
C LYS A 32 14.02 1.37 -17.85
N ALA A 33 13.52 0.15 -17.95
CA ALA A 33 12.12 -0.16 -18.29
C ALA A 33 11.11 0.14 -17.16
N TRP A 34 11.57 0.40 -15.94
CA TRP A 34 10.64 0.77 -14.86
C TRP A 34 10.00 2.14 -15.10
N PRO A 35 8.78 2.39 -14.56
CA PRO A 35 8.12 3.69 -14.64
C PRO A 35 9.04 4.85 -14.27
N THR A 36 8.91 6.00 -14.94
CA THR A 36 9.65 7.24 -14.63
C THR A 36 8.74 8.25 -13.94
N PHE A 37 9.34 9.14 -13.13
CA PHE A 37 8.65 10.25 -12.48
C PHE A 37 9.34 11.54 -12.91
N ASP A 38 8.94 12.10 -14.04
CA ASP A 38 9.57 13.30 -14.61
C ASP A 38 9.11 14.56 -13.85
N GLY A 39 9.52 14.69 -12.59
CA GLY A 39 9.12 15.78 -11.67
C GLY A 39 7.87 15.50 -10.84
N SER A 40 7.31 14.30 -10.95
CA SER A 40 5.99 13.93 -10.37
C SER A 40 6.03 13.31 -8.98
N VAL A 41 7.02 13.66 -8.14
CA VAL A 41 7.09 13.20 -6.75
C VAL A 41 6.56 14.31 -5.84
N THR A 42 5.48 14.04 -5.11
CA THR A 42 4.83 15.03 -4.23
C THR A 42 4.71 14.53 -2.80
N VAL A 43 4.41 15.44 -1.88
CA VAL A 43 4.08 15.09 -0.49
C VAL A 43 2.62 14.65 -0.44
N TRP A 44 2.35 13.52 0.21
CA TRP A 44 0.98 13.07 0.44
C TRP A 44 0.35 13.83 1.61
N ALA A 45 -0.03 15.09 1.36
CA ALA A 45 -0.47 16.03 2.39
C ALA A 45 -1.72 15.57 3.18
N GLU A 46 -2.56 14.72 2.57
CA GLU A 46 -3.76 14.17 3.21
C GLU A 46 -3.45 13.00 4.15
N PHE A 47 -2.26 12.40 4.06
CA PHE A 47 -1.87 11.25 4.87
C PHE A 47 -1.38 11.69 6.27
N THR A 48 -2.32 12.14 7.09
CA THR A 48 -2.08 12.70 8.44
C THR A 48 -2.81 11.94 9.53
N LEU A 49 -2.33 12.02 10.79
CA LEU A 49 -3.03 11.43 11.94
C LEU A 49 -4.46 11.96 12.09
N LYS A 50 -4.68 13.25 11.79
CA LYS A 50 -6.00 13.88 11.86
C LYS A 50 -6.97 13.15 10.93
N ASN A 51 -6.61 13.02 9.65
CA ASN A 51 -7.47 12.36 8.66
C ASN A 51 -7.62 10.85 8.96
N LEU A 52 -6.59 10.20 9.52
CA LEU A 52 -6.71 8.83 10.04
C LEU A 52 -7.75 8.73 11.15
N ASN A 53 -7.74 9.65 12.11
CA ASN A 53 -8.69 9.64 13.22
C ASN A 53 -10.12 9.94 12.75
N GLU A 54 -10.28 10.90 11.84
CA GLU A 54 -11.58 11.23 11.26
C GLU A 54 -12.16 10.05 10.46
N SER A 55 -11.32 9.32 9.71
CA SER A 55 -11.75 8.19 8.88
C SER A 55 -11.93 6.90 9.66
N TYR A 56 -11.00 6.52 10.53
CA TYR A 56 -10.95 5.20 11.19
C TYR A 56 -10.75 5.25 12.71
N GLY A 57 -10.83 6.42 13.36
CA GLY A 57 -10.70 6.54 14.81
C GLY A 57 -11.69 5.64 15.56
N HIS A 58 -12.94 5.60 15.08
CA HIS A 58 -13.98 4.70 15.59
C HIS A 58 -13.56 3.22 15.59
N VAL A 59 -12.74 2.76 14.64
CA VAL A 59 -12.21 1.38 14.60
C VAL A 59 -11.01 1.21 15.54
N LEU A 60 -10.11 2.18 15.52
CA LEU A 60 -8.86 2.17 16.30
C LEU A 60 -9.10 2.19 17.81
N ASP A 61 -10.21 2.79 18.23
CA ASP A 61 -10.54 3.01 19.64
C ASP A 61 -11.42 1.89 20.24
N PHE A 62 -11.74 0.84 19.47
CA PHE A 62 -12.34 -0.36 20.04
C PHE A 62 -11.39 -1.10 20.96
N ALA A 63 -11.94 -1.56 22.09
CA ALA A 63 -11.27 -2.52 22.94
C ALA A 63 -11.02 -3.82 22.16
N VAL A 64 -9.79 -4.31 22.21
CA VAL A 64 -9.42 -5.54 21.52
C VAL A 64 -9.64 -6.77 22.42
N PRO A 65 -10.04 -7.91 21.85
CA PRO A 65 -10.10 -9.18 22.58
C PRO A 65 -8.74 -9.60 23.14
N GLU A 66 -8.72 -10.37 24.22
CA GLU A 66 -7.49 -10.86 24.89
C GLU A 66 -6.55 -11.62 23.93
N GLN A 67 -7.10 -12.35 22.97
CA GLN A 67 -6.35 -13.06 21.93
C GLN A 67 -5.54 -12.13 21.00
N MET A 68 -5.93 -10.86 20.83
CA MET A 68 -5.11 -9.87 20.14
C MET A 68 -3.98 -9.31 21.02
N LEU A 69 -4.01 -9.53 22.33
CA LEU A 69 -2.89 -9.19 23.22
C LEU A 69 -1.68 -10.11 23.02
N LEU A 70 -1.84 -11.20 22.25
CA LEU A 70 -0.73 -12.08 21.82
C LEU A 70 0.11 -11.48 20.70
N VAL A 71 -0.18 -10.27 20.25
CA VAL A 71 0.67 -9.52 19.32
C VAL A 71 2.11 -9.44 19.86
N PRO A 72 3.13 -9.64 19.02
CA PRO A 72 4.52 -9.60 19.46
C PRO A 72 4.88 -8.28 20.13
N ARG A 73 5.60 -8.36 21.26
CA ARG A 73 6.18 -7.18 21.91
C ARG A 73 7.44 -6.73 21.17
N PRO A 74 7.62 -5.43 20.88
CA PRO A 74 8.79 -4.92 20.16
C PRO A 74 10.11 -5.34 20.80
N ASP A 75 10.24 -5.19 22.12
CA ASP A 75 11.48 -5.51 22.85
C ASP A 75 11.88 -6.99 22.78
N GLN A 76 10.94 -7.89 22.47
CA GLN A 76 11.23 -9.30 22.28
C GLN A 76 11.50 -9.61 20.81
N ALA A 77 10.66 -9.08 19.93
CA ALA A 77 10.66 -9.39 18.51
C ALA A 77 11.79 -8.70 17.72
N LEU A 78 12.32 -7.59 18.25
CA LEU A 78 13.34 -6.75 17.62
C LEU A 78 14.61 -6.61 18.48
N ALA A 79 14.68 -7.28 19.63
CA ALA A 79 15.88 -7.27 20.46
C ALA A 79 17.10 -7.79 19.68
N GLY A 80 18.19 -7.02 19.73
CA GLY A 80 19.46 -7.39 19.11
C GLY A 80 19.47 -7.35 17.57
N VAL A 81 18.38 -6.90 16.93
CA VAL A 81 18.37 -6.75 15.46
C VAL A 81 19.32 -5.63 15.06
N VAL A 82 20.21 -5.92 14.12
CA VAL A 82 21.16 -4.98 13.52
C VAL A 82 21.13 -5.16 12.00
N ILE A 83 21.05 -4.06 11.25
CA ILE A 83 21.08 -4.08 9.78
C ILE A 83 22.53 -4.03 9.31
N SER A 84 23.12 -5.21 9.13
CA SER A 84 24.51 -5.38 8.68
C SER A 84 24.63 -5.69 7.18
N ARG A 85 23.56 -6.23 6.60
CA ARG A 85 23.39 -6.52 5.17
C ARG A 85 22.05 -5.98 4.67
N ALA A 86 21.88 -5.95 3.35
CA ALA A 86 20.65 -5.43 2.76
C ALA A 86 19.41 -6.24 3.18
N GLU A 87 19.57 -7.55 3.30
CA GLU A 87 18.50 -8.50 3.61
C GLU A 87 18.09 -8.49 5.07
N ASP A 88 18.94 -8.00 5.97
CA ASP A 88 18.61 -7.89 7.40
C ASP A 88 17.42 -6.92 7.61
N ILE A 89 17.13 -6.03 6.65
CA ILE A 89 15.92 -5.17 6.68
C ILE A 89 14.63 -6.00 6.74
N ASN A 90 14.67 -7.26 6.29
CA ASN A 90 13.53 -8.15 6.31
C ASN A 90 13.13 -8.57 7.73
N HIS A 91 13.96 -8.34 8.75
CA HIS A 91 13.51 -8.42 10.14
C HIS A 91 12.39 -7.42 10.44
N LEU A 92 12.47 -6.20 9.89
CA LEU A 92 11.43 -5.17 10.05
C LEU A 92 10.20 -5.50 9.21
N ILE A 93 10.40 -6.10 8.03
CA ILE A 93 9.29 -6.59 7.21
C ILE A 93 8.54 -7.74 7.93
N SER A 94 9.26 -8.67 8.56
CA SER A 94 8.66 -9.73 9.38
C SER A 94 7.91 -9.18 10.59
N TRP A 95 8.42 -8.12 11.23
CA TRP A 95 7.70 -7.38 12.27
C TRP A 95 6.37 -6.82 11.74
N ASN A 96 6.41 -6.08 10.62
CA ASN A 96 5.22 -5.54 9.98
C ASN A 96 4.20 -6.65 9.67
N HIS A 97 4.65 -7.77 9.10
CA HIS A 97 3.79 -8.92 8.81
C HIS A 97 3.08 -9.45 10.07
N ARG A 98 3.84 -9.76 11.13
CA ARG A 98 3.30 -10.35 12.36
C ARG A 98 2.29 -9.43 13.05
N LEU A 99 2.46 -8.12 12.92
CA LEU A 99 1.53 -7.15 13.48
C LEU A 99 0.29 -6.95 12.59
N MET A 100 0.47 -6.83 11.27
CA MET A 100 -0.62 -6.56 10.33
C MET A 100 -1.61 -7.70 10.25
N GLN A 101 -1.17 -8.96 10.35
CA GLN A 101 -2.06 -10.12 10.22
C GLN A 101 -3.24 -10.10 11.23
N PRO A 102 -3.03 -10.05 12.55
CA PRO A 102 -4.15 -10.00 13.50
C PRO A 102 -4.91 -8.66 13.47
N THR A 103 -4.21 -7.53 13.28
CA THR A 103 -4.80 -6.20 13.37
C THR A 103 -5.69 -5.85 12.17
N LEU A 104 -5.30 -6.26 10.96
CA LEU A 104 -6.14 -6.11 9.77
C LEU A 104 -7.29 -7.11 9.77
N GLN A 105 -7.07 -8.35 10.20
CA GLN A 105 -8.15 -9.32 10.31
C GLN A 105 -9.25 -8.83 11.27
N PHE A 106 -8.87 -8.27 12.43
CA PHE A 106 -9.81 -7.67 13.36
C PHE A 106 -10.61 -6.53 12.73
N ALA A 107 -9.92 -5.57 12.10
CA ALA A 107 -10.57 -4.42 11.46
C ALA A 107 -11.50 -4.82 10.32
N LYS A 108 -11.05 -5.75 9.47
CA LYS A 108 -11.83 -6.34 8.38
C LYS A 108 -13.11 -6.98 8.90
N SER A 109 -13.02 -7.82 9.93
CA SER A 109 -14.18 -8.46 10.55
C SER A 109 -15.14 -7.45 11.18
N HIS A 110 -14.61 -6.45 11.89
CA HIS A 110 -15.40 -5.44 12.56
C HIS A 110 -16.21 -4.59 11.57
N LEU A 111 -15.58 -4.15 10.48
CA LEU A 111 -16.21 -3.38 9.41
C LEU A 111 -16.96 -4.25 8.39
N ARG A 112 -16.96 -5.58 8.56
CA ARG A 112 -17.54 -6.56 7.61
C ARG A 112 -17.05 -6.38 6.17
N LEU A 113 -15.77 -6.02 6.01
CA LEU A 113 -15.14 -5.86 4.69
C LEU A 113 -14.88 -7.25 4.08
N HIS A 114 -15.29 -7.44 2.82
CA HIS A 114 -15.09 -8.67 2.04
C HIS A 114 -15.48 -9.93 2.83
N PRO A 115 -16.76 -10.11 3.21
CA PRO A 115 -17.21 -11.25 3.99
C PRO A 115 -16.86 -12.57 3.29
N GLY A 116 -16.29 -13.52 4.04
CA GLY A 116 -15.85 -14.83 3.50
C GLY A 116 -14.46 -14.84 2.84
N VAL A 117 -13.88 -13.67 2.54
CA VAL A 117 -12.55 -13.53 1.92
C VAL A 117 -11.47 -13.48 3.01
N ILE A 118 -10.35 -14.19 2.81
CA ILE A 118 -9.21 -14.26 3.74
C ILE A 118 -8.13 -13.25 3.32
N LEU A 119 -7.44 -12.68 4.32
CA LEU A 119 -6.23 -11.90 4.08
C LEU A 119 -5.02 -12.82 3.95
N HIS A 120 -4.38 -12.77 2.79
CA HIS A 120 -3.09 -13.42 2.56
C HIS A 120 -1.95 -12.44 2.75
N HIS A 121 -0.95 -12.90 3.47
CA HIS A 121 0.28 -12.16 3.69
C HIS A 121 1.47 -13.01 3.26
N ARG A 122 2.35 -12.44 2.44
CA ARG A 122 3.62 -13.07 2.03
C ARG A 122 4.74 -12.11 2.31
N TYR A 123 5.82 -12.59 2.92
CA TYR A 123 6.95 -11.74 3.24
C TYR A 123 8.28 -12.46 3.01
N SER A 124 9.31 -11.68 2.69
CA SER A 124 10.69 -12.14 2.61
C SER A 124 11.32 -12.15 3.99
N THR A 125 12.16 -13.14 4.27
CA THR A 125 12.90 -13.31 5.52
C THR A 125 14.35 -12.87 5.35
N ALA A 126 15.03 -12.52 6.45
CA ALA A 126 16.42 -12.05 6.41
C ALA A 126 17.41 -13.16 6.04
N ASP A 127 17.11 -14.41 6.40
CA ASP A 127 17.88 -15.61 6.05
C ASP A 127 17.53 -16.16 4.65
N LYS A 128 16.59 -15.52 3.94
CA LYS A 128 16.08 -15.93 2.62
C LYS A 128 15.38 -17.30 2.61
N SER A 129 15.00 -17.85 3.77
CA SER A 129 14.26 -19.11 3.87
C SER A 129 12.86 -19.00 3.24
N ALA A 130 12.26 -17.81 3.33
CA ALA A 130 11.05 -17.42 2.63
C ALA A 130 11.31 -16.16 1.80
N LEU A 131 10.79 -16.17 0.56
CA LEU A 131 10.81 -15.04 -0.37
C LEU A 131 9.38 -14.69 -0.76
N ALA A 132 9.00 -13.42 -0.60
CA ALA A 132 7.72 -12.95 -1.08
C ALA A 132 7.68 -12.96 -2.61
N SER A 133 6.50 -13.25 -3.14
CA SER A 133 6.22 -13.19 -4.58
C SER A 133 4.80 -12.72 -4.81
N LEU A 134 4.59 -11.92 -5.86
CA LEU A 134 3.26 -11.53 -6.29
C LEU A 134 2.50 -12.75 -6.82
N PRO A 135 1.27 -13.02 -6.34
CA PRO A 135 0.39 -14.01 -6.97
C PRO A 135 0.18 -13.68 -8.45
N GLY A 136 0.41 -14.64 -9.36
CA GLY A 136 0.26 -14.44 -10.81
C GLY A 136 1.28 -13.50 -11.45
N GLY A 137 2.19 -12.89 -10.68
CA GLY A 137 3.18 -11.94 -11.19
C GLY A 137 4.45 -12.61 -11.73
N PRO A 138 5.33 -11.83 -12.38
CA PRO A 138 6.61 -12.32 -12.87
C PRO A 138 7.48 -12.87 -11.72
N LYS A 139 7.99 -14.11 -11.88
CA LYS A 139 8.83 -14.78 -10.85
C LYS A 139 10.09 -13.99 -10.44
N ARG A 140 10.55 -13.06 -11.27
CA ARG A 140 11.77 -12.26 -11.04
C ARG A 140 11.53 -10.92 -10.35
N LEU A 141 10.28 -10.60 -10.01
CA LEU A 141 9.96 -9.32 -9.39
C LEU A 141 10.28 -9.36 -7.89
N ALA A 142 11.37 -8.69 -7.50
CA ALA A 142 11.78 -8.60 -6.11
C ALA A 142 10.81 -7.73 -5.29
N VAL A 143 10.02 -8.37 -4.45
CA VAL A 143 9.10 -7.78 -3.47
C VAL A 143 9.42 -8.37 -2.10
N ASP A 144 9.28 -7.59 -1.03
CA ASP A 144 9.59 -8.04 0.33
C ASP A 144 8.35 -8.28 1.18
N HIS A 145 7.23 -7.61 0.87
CA HIS A 145 5.95 -7.83 1.54
C HIS A 145 4.79 -7.69 0.56
N VAL A 146 3.82 -8.60 0.65
CA VAL A 146 2.56 -8.55 -0.08
C VAL A 146 1.44 -8.82 0.90
N ILE A 147 0.49 -7.89 0.98
CA ILE A 147 -0.78 -8.06 1.70
C ILE A 147 -1.87 -8.09 0.62
N ALA A 148 -2.66 -9.15 0.56
CA ALA A 148 -3.65 -9.38 -0.49
C ALA A 148 -4.93 -10.01 0.07
N LEU A 149 -6.01 -9.90 -0.70
CA LEU A 149 -7.19 -10.72 -0.52
C LEU A 149 -7.00 -12.05 -1.26
N ASP A 150 -7.61 -13.14 -0.78
CA ASP A 150 -7.57 -14.47 -1.42
C ASP A 150 -8.55 -14.65 -2.58
N ASP A 151 -9.26 -13.60 -2.95
CA ASP A 151 -10.18 -13.58 -4.08
C ASP A 151 -9.42 -13.53 -5.43
N TYR A 152 -9.99 -14.14 -6.47
CA TYR A 152 -9.39 -14.22 -7.82
C TYR A 152 -10.18 -13.38 -8.84
N PRO A 153 -9.50 -12.68 -9.79
CA PRO A 153 -8.06 -12.47 -9.92
C PRO A 153 -7.59 -11.39 -8.93
N GLY A 154 -6.70 -11.79 -8.02
CA GLY A 154 -6.43 -11.04 -6.79
C GLY A 154 -5.80 -9.68 -7.03
N PRO A 155 -6.15 -8.65 -6.25
CA PRO A 155 -5.39 -7.42 -6.26
C PRO A 155 -4.68 -7.35 -4.91
N ALA A 156 -3.35 -7.39 -4.92
CA ALA A 156 -2.65 -7.07 -3.69
C ALA A 156 -3.20 -5.75 -3.15
N LEU A 157 -3.47 -5.67 -1.86
CA LEU A 157 -3.90 -4.44 -1.22
C LEU A 157 -2.72 -3.49 -1.17
N VAL A 158 -1.59 -3.98 -0.66
CA VAL A 158 -0.37 -3.22 -0.42
C VAL A 158 0.84 -4.10 -0.71
N VAL A 159 1.85 -3.50 -1.32
CA VAL A 159 3.17 -4.11 -1.56
C VAL A 159 4.28 -3.32 -0.87
N GLY A 160 5.31 -4.01 -0.40
CA GLY A 160 6.41 -3.42 0.34
C GLY A 160 7.78 -3.87 -0.16
N ILE A 161 8.75 -2.96 -0.11
CA ILE A 161 10.18 -3.27 -0.27
C ILE A 161 10.98 -2.74 0.91
N GLY A 162 12.07 -3.42 1.27
CA GLY A 162 12.98 -3.01 2.34
C GLY A 162 14.29 -2.44 1.79
N ARG A 163 14.74 -1.29 2.29
CA ARG A 163 16.03 -0.68 1.94
C ARG A 163 16.72 -0.16 3.20
N PRO A 164 18.00 -0.48 3.45
CA PRO A 164 18.74 0.18 4.52
C PRO A 164 18.79 1.69 4.31
N SER A 165 18.68 2.47 5.39
CA SER A 165 18.73 3.94 5.42
C SER A 165 20.02 4.49 4.79
N SER A 166 21.12 3.75 4.96
CA SER A 166 22.43 4.01 4.35
C SER A 166 22.40 4.01 2.81
N LYS A 167 21.45 3.28 2.20
CA LYS A 167 21.28 3.19 0.73
C LYS A 167 20.20 4.12 0.21
N TRP A 168 19.15 4.34 0.98
CA TRP A 168 18.03 5.18 0.58
C TRP A 168 17.29 5.76 1.78
N SER A 169 16.92 7.04 1.67
CA SER A 169 16.12 7.74 2.68
C SER A 169 15.03 8.55 1.99
N GLY A 170 13.81 8.41 2.49
CA GLY A 170 12.66 9.21 2.08
C GLY A 170 12.80 10.67 2.50
N ARG A 171 13.31 10.94 3.72
CA ARG A 171 13.61 12.32 4.14
C ARG A 171 14.62 13.00 3.23
N ARG A 172 15.66 12.28 2.82
CA ARG A 172 16.63 12.84 1.86
C ARG A 172 15.95 13.16 0.54
N LEU A 173 15.11 12.28 0.02
CA LEU A 173 14.30 12.56 -1.17
C LEU A 173 13.38 13.78 -0.99
N MET A 174 12.68 13.87 0.15
CA MET A 174 11.81 14.99 0.50
C MET A 174 12.55 16.34 0.51
N SER A 175 13.79 16.37 1.01
CA SER A 175 14.62 17.58 1.00
C SER A 175 15.04 18.02 -0.41
N GLN A 176 14.83 17.18 -1.43
CA GLN A 176 15.26 17.37 -2.81
C GLN A 176 14.11 17.30 -3.83
N LEU A 177 12.85 17.45 -3.43
CA LEU A 177 11.70 17.26 -4.33
C LEU A 177 11.73 18.13 -5.59
N ASN A 178 12.28 19.35 -5.50
CA ASN A 178 12.39 20.24 -6.66
C ASN A 178 13.34 19.71 -7.74
N LYS A 179 14.35 18.91 -7.34
CA LYS A 179 15.36 18.35 -8.25
C LYS A 179 15.96 17.08 -7.65
N PRO A 180 15.20 15.98 -7.58
CA PRO A 180 15.64 14.78 -6.90
C PRO A 180 16.81 14.14 -7.66
N ALA A 181 17.85 13.73 -6.93
CA ALA A 181 18.92 12.95 -7.53
C ALA A 181 18.36 11.65 -8.14
N LYS A 182 18.73 11.32 -9.38
CA LYS A 182 18.23 10.12 -10.09
C LYS A 182 18.36 8.83 -9.25
N ALA A 183 19.43 8.72 -8.46
CA ALA A 183 19.67 7.58 -7.58
C ALA A 183 18.60 7.39 -6.48
N LEU A 184 17.98 8.47 -6.01
CA LEU A 184 16.92 8.45 -4.99
C LEU A 184 15.56 8.04 -5.58
N LEU A 185 15.39 8.18 -6.89
CA LEU A 185 14.15 7.77 -7.56
C LEU A 185 14.10 6.25 -7.80
N TRP A 186 15.24 5.56 -7.86
CA TRP A 186 15.27 4.14 -8.21
C TRP A 186 14.38 3.24 -7.35
N PRO A 187 14.40 3.33 -6.00
CA PRO A 187 13.49 2.52 -5.19
C PRO A 187 12.00 2.84 -5.42
N LEU A 188 11.65 4.10 -5.69
CA LEU A 188 10.27 4.46 -6.08
C LEU A 188 9.90 3.86 -7.43
N ARG A 189 10.81 3.85 -8.40
CA ARG A 189 10.56 3.28 -9.74
C ARG A 189 10.35 1.77 -9.66
N GLN A 190 11.16 1.11 -8.85
CA GLN A 190 11.00 -0.30 -8.54
C GLN A 190 9.64 -0.57 -7.89
N LEU A 191 9.27 0.22 -6.88
CA LEU A 191 8.00 0.05 -6.19
C LEU A 191 6.80 0.33 -7.12
N ALA A 192 6.86 1.35 -7.98
CA ALA A 192 5.83 1.61 -9.00
C ALA A 192 5.67 0.43 -9.98
N ASN A 193 6.78 -0.15 -10.43
CA ASN A 193 6.74 -1.36 -11.25
C ASN A 193 6.05 -2.52 -10.51
N ILE A 194 6.33 -2.69 -9.20
CA ILE A 194 5.67 -3.71 -8.38
C ILE A 194 4.18 -3.43 -8.24
N CYS A 195 3.80 -2.20 -7.89
CA CYS A 195 2.43 -1.72 -7.78
C CYS A 195 1.63 -1.93 -9.07
N SER A 196 2.22 -1.62 -10.23
CA SER A 196 1.64 -1.87 -11.56
C SER A 196 1.32 -3.35 -11.77
N ASN A 197 2.31 -4.24 -11.53
CA ASN A 197 2.12 -5.69 -11.66
C ASN A 197 1.14 -6.27 -10.62
N ALA A 198 1.03 -5.62 -9.46
CA ALA A 198 0.16 -6.03 -8.36
C ALA A 198 -1.25 -5.42 -8.45
N GLN A 199 -1.50 -4.57 -9.46
CA GLN A 199 -2.74 -3.82 -9.66
C GLN A 199 -3.20 -3.04 -8.42
N THR A 200 -2.25 -2.40 -7.74
CA THR A 200 -2.53 -1.52 -6.61
C THR A 200 -1.69 -0.26 -6.65
N ARG A 201 -2.32 0.87 -6.34
CA ARG A 201 -1.62 2.16 -6.18
C ARG A 201 -0.87 2.31 -4.86
N TYR A 202 -1.08 1.41 -3.91
CA TYR A 202 -0.54 1.55 -2.56
C TYR A 202 0.69 0.67 -2.37
N GLY A 203 1.78 1.30 -1.93
CA GLY A 203 2.98 0.58 -1.54
C GLY A 203 3.76 1.32 -0.47
N TYR A 204 4.81 0.70 0.04
CA TYR A 204 5.71 1.35 0.99
C TYR A 204 7.16 0.90 0.85
N ILE A 205 8.07 1.73 1.34
CA ILE A 205 9.49 1.42 1.48
C ILE A 205 9.85 1.45 2.96
N GLN A 206 10.29 0.31 3.51
CA GLN A 206 10.77 0.20 4.88
C GLN A 206 12.28 0.45 4.92
N THR A 207 12.70 1.32 5.82
CA THR A 207 14.10 1.49 6.23
C THR A 207 14.23 1.30 7.74
N ASP A 208 15.44 1.24 8.27
CA ASP A 208 15.70 1.21 9.72
C ASP A 208 15.35 2.52 10.44
N GLU A 209 15.23 3.64 9.71
CA GLU A 209 14.93 4.96 10.29
C GLU A 209 13.48 5.42 10.07
N GLU A 210 12.80 4.87 9.08
CA GLU A 210 11.47 5.29 8.64
C GLU A 210 10.76 4.28 7.73
N MET A 211 9.45 4.39 7.66
CA MET A 211 8.63 3.82 6.61
C MET A 211 8.12 4.93 5.70
N VAL A 212 8.31 4.81 4.40
CA VAL A 212 7.79 5.77 3.42
C VAL A 212 6.60 5.14 2.72
N VAL A 213 5.39 5.60 3.07
CA VAL A 213 4.18 5.19 2.34
C VAL A 213 4.11 5.92 1.01
N CYS A 214 3.64 5.23 -0.01
CA CYS A 214 3.58 5.68 -1.39
C CYS A 214 2.19 5.45 -1.98
N CYS A 215 1.69 6.44 -2.69
CA CYS A 215 0.47 6.37 -3.48
C CYS A 215 0.78 6.74 -4.92
N PHE A 216 0.64 5.78 -5.83
CA PHE A 216 0.90 5.96 -7.25
C PHE A 216 -0.35 6.37 -8.01
N SER A 217 -0.17 7.16 -9.07
CA SER A 217 -1.26 7.55 -9.95
C SER A 217 -0.75 7.76 -11.36
N GLU A 218 -1.68 7.79 -12.31
CA GLU A 218 -1.39 8.22 -13.66
C GLU A 218 -1.42 9.75 -13.75
N GLY A 219 -0.52 10.30 -14.54
CA GLY A 219 -0.43 11.72 -14.86
C GLY A 219 -0.31 11.90 -16.38
N LEU A 220 -0.54 13.14 -16.83
CA LEU A 220 -0.46 13.48 -18.26
C LEU A 220 0.93 13.18 -18.86
N GLU A 221 1.98 13.34 -18.06
CA GLU A 221 3.38 13.14 -18.45
C GLU A 221 3.95 11.81 -17.94
N GLY A 222 3.08 10.87 -17.55
CA GLY A 222 3.47 9.56 -17.03
C GLY A 222 3.16 9.40 -15.54
N TRP A 223 3.93 8.55 -14.86
CA TRP A 223 3.62 8.15 -13.49
C TRP A 223 3.84 9.28 -12.49
N LYS A 224 2.96 9.36 -11.50
CA LYS A 224 3.14 10.21 -10.32
C LYS A 224 3.18 9.38 -9.04
N VAL A 225 3.78 9.95 -8.01
CA VAL A 225 3.80 9.34 -6.67
C VAL A 225 3.71 10.41 -5.59
N ALA A 226 2.71 10.27 -4.73
CA ALA A 226 2.62 11.00 -3.47
C ALA A 226 3.26 10.15 -2.35
N ILE A 227 4.18 10.73 -1.60
CA ILE A 227 4.92 10.04 -0.53
C ILE A 227 4.74 10.69 0.84
N MET A 228 4.79 9.89 1.91
CA MET A 228 4.85 10.37 3.28
C MET A 228 5.83 9.52 4.11
N PRO A 229 7.01 10.06 4.46
CA PRO A 229 7.91 9.40 5.40
C PRO A 229 7.39 9.47 6.84
N VAL A 230 7.33 8.32 7.49
CA VAL A 230 6.93 8.15 8.88
C VAL A 230 8.12 7.62 9.68
N PRO A 231 8.70 8.42 10.62
CA PRO A 231 9.84 7.99 11.43
C PRO A 231 9.58 6.71 12.21
N TRP A 232 10.56 5.80 12.21
CA TRP A 232 10.53 4.54 12.97
C TRP A 232 10.38 4.77 14.47
N SER A 233 11.00 5.82 15.00
CA SER A 233 11.03 6.16 16.42
C SER A 233 9.71 6.69 16.98
N ARG A 234 8.72 7.03 16.14
CA ARG A 234 7.41 7.52 16.60
C ARG A 234 6.64 6.40 17.30
N HIS A 235 6.08 6.72 18.45
CA HIS A 235 5.27 5.84 19.29
C HIS A 235 4.29 6.69 20.12
N GLY A 236 3.26 6.05 20.66
CA GLY A 236 2.18 6.70 21.41
C GLY A 236 0.94 6.98 20.58
N VAL A 237 -0.21 7.05 21.25
CA VAL A 237 -1.55 7.10 20.64
C VAL A 237 -1.84 8.41 19.88
N ASP A 238 -1.09 9.47 20.17
CA ASP A 238 -1.27 10.83 19.63
C ASP A 238 -0.36 11.15 18.44
N VAL A 239 0.34 10.16 17.88
CA VAL A 239 1.22 10.34 16.72
C VAL A 239 0.98 9.27 15.65
N LEU A 240 1.23 9.62 14.38
CA LEU A 240 1.23 8.64 13.30
C LEU A 240 2.53 7.82 13.36
N THR A 241 2.42 6.56 13.77
CA THR A 241 3.50 5.55 13.80
C THR A 241 3.61 4.80 12.47
N THR A 242 4.69 4.05 12.24
CA THR A 242 4.86 3.26 11.01
C THR A 242 3.82 2.13 10.90
N GLU A 243 3.43 1.55 12.03
CA GLU A 243 2.42 0.50 12.10
C GLU A 243 1.02 1.04 11.83
N LEU A 244 0.65 2.20 12.39
CA LEU A 244 -0.59 2.90 12.05
C LEU A 244 -0.62 3.29 10.57
N ALA A 245 0.50 3.77 10.03
CA ALA A 245 0.60 4.14 8.62
C ALA A 245 0.39 2.93 7.69
N LEU A 246 1.05 1.80 7.96
CA LEU A 246 0.87 0.59 7.15
C LEU A 246 -0.55 0.02 7.28
N TRP A 247 -1.08 -0.02 8.51
CA TRP A 247 -2.44 -0.48 8.75
C TRP A 247 -3.44 0.40 7.98
N TRP A 248 -3.30 1.72 8.05
CA TRP A 248 -4.18 2.66 7.37
C TRP A 248 -4.11 2.49 5.85
N LEU A 249 -2.91 2.36 5.29
CA LEU A 249 -2.70 2.10 3.87
C LEU A 249 -3.45 0.85 3.41
N CYS A 250 -3.43 -0.21 4.22
CA CYS A 250 -4.19 -1.43 3.94
C CYS A 250 -5.71 -1.22 4.03
N MET A 251 -6.20 -0.44 5.01
CA MET A 251 -7.62 -0.12 5.14
C MET A 251 -8.14 0.69 3.95
N LEU A 252 -7.36 1.69 3.50
CA LEU A 252 -7.66 2.46 2.29
C LEU A 252 -7.78 1.53 1.08
N ALA A 253 -6.81 0.62 0.90
CA ALA A 253 -6.81 -0.33 -0.21
C ALA A 253 -7.96 -1.35 -0.16
N MET A 254 -8.38 -1.74 1.05
CA MET A 254 -9.42 -2.74 1.30
C MET A 254 -10.83 -2.19 1.13
N SER A 255 -11.03 -0.88 1.29
CA SER A 255 -12.36 -0.26 1.26
C SER A 255 -13.19 -0.56 -0.01
N ALA A 256 -12.60 -0.41 -1.21
CA ALA A 256 -13.22 -0.75 -2.49
C ALA A 256 -12.17 -1.01 -3.57
N HIS A 257 -12.54 -1.73 -4.64
CA HIS A 257 -11.62 -2.03 -5.74
C HIS A 257 -11.12 -0.77 -6.45
N HIS A 258 -12.02 0.14 -6.83
CA HIS A 258 -11.65 1.37 -7.53
C HIS A 258 -10.79 2.31 -6.66
N HIS A 259 -10.89 2.23 -5.32
CA HIS A 259 -10.05 3.02 -4.41
C HIS A 259 -8.57 2.64 -4.43
N ARG A 260 -8.22 1.44 -4.91
CA ARG A 260 -6.82 0.98 -5.04
C ARG A 260 -6.34 0.88 -6.48
N ALA A 261 -7.20 1.12 -7.47
CA ALA A 261 -6.81 1.14 -8.86
C ALA A 261 -5.82 2.30 -9.12
N ILE A 262 -4.87 2.07 -10.03
CA ILE A 262 -3.94 3.11 -10.49
C ILE A 262 -4.69 3.87 -11.59
N VAL A 263 -5.09 5.10 -11.28
CA VAL A 263 -5.90 5.95 -12.17
C VAL A 263 -5.36 7.39 -12.15
N GLY A 264 -5.91 8.27 -12.98
CA GLY A 264 -5.58 9.69 -12.94
C GLY A 264 -5.96 10.34 -11.61
N GLU A 265 -5.19 11.33 -11.15
CA GLU A 265 -5.44 12.02 -9.86
C GLU A 265 -6.86 12.59 -9.70
N ARG A 266 -7.55 12.91 -10.80
CA ARG A 266 -8.93 13.42 -10.80
C ARG A 266 -9.98 12.34 -10.52
N GLU A 267 -9.66 11.09 -10.82
CA GLU A 267 -10.51 9.92 -10.58
C GLU A 267 -10.25 9.30 -9.20
N MET A 268 -9.15 9.71 -8.56
CA MET A 268 -8.82 9.26 -7.22
C MET A 268 -9.76 9.91 -6.20
N VAL A 269 -10.37 9.08 -5.36
CA VAL A 269 -11.01 9.53 -4.13
C VAL A 269 -9.93 10.09 -3.21
N LYS A 270 -10.13 11.32 -2.69
CA LYS A 270 -9.21 11.90 -1.72
C LYS A 270 -9.49 11.36 -0.34
N ILE A 271 -8.45 11.25 0.48
CA ILE A 271 -8.57 10.66 1.82
C ILE A 271 -9.43 11.53 2.74
N ASN A 272 -9.46 12.84 2.51
CA ASN A 272 -10.18 13.81 3.33
C ASN A 272 -11.51 14.26 2.71
N ASP A 273 -11.97 13.61 1.64
CA ASP A 273 -13.29 13.88 1.05
C ASP A 273 -14.40 13.24 1.89
N TRP A 274 -15.57 13.88 1.87
CA TRP A 274 -16.76 13.44 2.59
C TRP A 274 -17.98 13.67 1.72
N ASP A 275 -18.82 12.64 1.60
CA ASP A 275 -20.10 12.73 0.90
C ASP A 275 -21.18 13.22 1.85
N VAL A 276 -21.96 14.22 1.44
CA VAL A 276 -23.14 14.66 2.19
C VAL A 276 -24.36 13.91 1.66
N VAL A 277 -24.95 13.05 2.49
CA VAL A 277 -26.03 12.14 2.10
C VAL A 277 -27.22 12.31 3.05
N TYR A 278 -28.42 12.37 2.50
CA TYR A 278 -29.65 12.27 3.27
C TYR A 278 -30.02 10.80 3.43
N LEU A 279 -30.23 10.35 4.67
CA LEU A 279 -30.56 8.95 4.93
C LEU A 279 -32.08 8.76 5.00
N ASP A 280 -32.71 9.37 6.00
CA ASP A 280 -34.15 9.27 6.26
C ASP A 280 -34.58 10.38 7.24
N GLU A 281 -35.88 10.47 7.53
CA GLU A 281 -36.46 11.48 8.42
C GLU A 281 -35.95 11.41 9.87
N GLN A 282 -35.51 10.23 10.34
CA GLN A 282 -35.06 10.04 11.72
C GLN A 282 -33.59 10.42 11.89
N ARG A 283 -32.76 10.08 10.91
CA ARG A 283 -31.31 10.27 10.95
C ARG A 283 -30.85 11.57 10.28
N GLY A 284 -31.65 12.10 9.37
CA GLY A 284 -31.39 13.35 8.66
C GLY A 284 -30.18 13.27 7.73
N TRP A 285 -29.48 14.40 7.62
CA TRP A 285 -28.29 14.54 6.81
C TRP A 285 -27.05 14.06 7.56
N VAL A 286 -26.21 13.27 6.89
CA VAL A 286 -24.91 12.83 7.41
C VAL A 286 -23.79 13.15 6.43
N ARG A 287 -22.59 13.32 6.95
CA ARG A 287 -21.35 13.22 6.19
C ARG A 287 -20.85 11.79 6.30
N ARG A 288 -20.71 11.10 5.16
CA ARG A 288 -20.19 9.74 5.06
C ARG A 288 -18.78 9.76 4.50
N HIS A 289 -17.86 9.05 5.15
CA HIS A 289 -16.49 8.92 4.67
C HIS A 289 -16.39 7.81 3.60
N PRO A 290 -15.85 8.07 2.40
CA PRO A 290 -15.85 7.10 1.29
C PRO A 290 -15.14 5.78 1.60
N TYR A 291 -14.08 5.80 2.42
CA TYR A 291 -13.26 4.62 2.68
C TYR A 291 -13.76 3.76 3.85
N SER A 292 -14.36 4.38 4.86
CA SER A 292 -14.72 3.71 6.11
C SER A 292 -16.23 3.60 6.31
N ASN A 293 -17.01 4.31 5.50
CA ASN A 293 -18.46 4.47 5.65
C ASN A 293 -18.89 5.01 7.02
N VAL A 294 -17.98 5.63 7.79
CA VAL A 294 -18.36 6.29 9.04
C VAL A 294 -19.26 7.47 8.72
N GLU A 295 -20.33 7.60 9.49
CA GLU A 295 -21.36 8.62 9.30
C GLU A 295 -21.37 9.56 10.50
N ILE A 296 -21.29 10.85 10.21
CA ILE A 296 -21.32 11.92 11.22
C ILE A 296 -22.51 12.82 10.88
N PRO A 297 -23.42 13.10 11.83
CA PRO A 297 -24.53 14.03 11.60
C PRO A 297 -24.04 15.39 11.08
N THR A 298 -24.75 15.96 10.11
CA THR A 298 -24.43 17.26 9.52
C THR A 298 -25.69 18.06 9.24
N SER A 299 -25.54 19.37 9.03
CA SER A 299 -26.60 20.21 8.48
C SER A 299 -26.83 19.90 6.99
N PRO A 300 -28.05 20.15 6.46
CA PRO A 300 -28.33 20.02 5.04
C PRO A 300 -27.35 20.84 4.20
N PRO A 301 -26.99 20.38 2.99
CA PRO A 301 -26.18 21.18 2.08
C PRO A 301 -26.94 22.47 1.74
N PRO A 302 -26.22 23.58 1.51
CA PRO A 302 -26.86 24.81 1.05
C PRO A 302 -27.64 24.54 -0.25
N PRO A 303 -28.77 25.24 -0.49
CA PRO A 303 -29.51 25.11 -1.73
C PRO A 303 -28.56 25.34 -2.91
N LEU A 304 -28.64 24.50 -3.94
CA LEU A 304 -27.92 24.75 -5.18
C LEU A 304 -28.33 26.13 -5.68
N ASP A 305 -27.37 27.02 -5.80
CA ASP A 305 -27.61 28.35 -6.35
C ASP A 305 -27.87 28.20 -7.85
N TYR A 306 -29.15 28.12 -8.23
CA TYR A 306 -29.58 27.99 -9.62
C TYR A 306 -29.26 29.25 -10.47
N SER A 307 -28.51 30.23 -9.93
CA SER A 307 -28.26 31.52 -10.58
C SER A 307 -27.06 31.55 -11.54
N THR A 308 -26.20 30.53 -11.61
CA THR A 308 -25.25 30.41 -12.73
C THR A 308 -25.87 29.67 -13.91
N ARG A 309 -26.64 30.41 -14.71
CA ARG A 309 -26.95 30.04 -16.10
C ARG A 309 -25.63 29.80 -16.86
N PHE A 310 -25.29 28.53 -17.12
CA PHE A 310 -24.49 28.22 -18.30
C PHE A 310 -25.34 28.53 -19.55
N PRO A 311 -24.85 29.33 -20.51
CA PRO A 311 -25.54 29.49 -21.77
C PRO A 311 -25.31 28.22 -22.61
N GLY A 312 -26.40 27.52 -22.95
CA GLY A 312 -26.43 26.56 -24.05
C GLY A 312 -26.58 25.10 -23.65
N ASN A 313 -27.82 24.63 -23.55
CA ASN A 313 -28.40 23.70 -24.53
C ASN A 313 -29.80 23.29 -24.08
N ALA A 314 -30.78 24.01 -24.63
CA ALA A 314 -32.16 23.57 -24.61
C ALA A 314 -32.36 22.51 -25.71
N ALA A 315 -32.60 21.26 -25.32
CA ALA A 315 -33.53 20.33 -25.98
C ALA A 315 -33.35 18.90 -25.43
N ALA A 316 -34.23 18.45 -24.53
CA ALA A 316 -34.87 17.13 -24.54
C ALA A 316 -35.79 17.02 -23.31
N GLY A 317 -37.04 16.63 -23.56
CA GLY A 317 -38.12 16.54 -22.57
C GLY A 317 -38.00 15.37 -21.58
N PRO A 318 -39.03 15.18 -20.74
CA PRO A 318 -38.94 14.44 -19.48
C PRO A 318 -39.12 12.93 -19.67
N GLY A 319 -38.25 12.15 -19.03
CA GLY A 319 -38.36 10.69 -18.89
C GLY A 319 -38.09 10.27 -17.44
N PRO A 320 -38.72 9.18 -16.95
CA PRO A 320 -39.06 9.01 -15.54
C PRO A 320 -37.94 8.41 -14.68
N HIS A 321 -38.09 8.65 -13.37
CA HIS A 321 -37.38 8.07 -12.24
C HIS A 321 -36.67 6.73 -12.49
N HIS A 322 -35.34 6.74 -12.45
CA HIS A 322 -34.52 5.57 -12.14
C HIS A 322 -33.83 5.78 -10.79
N ALA A 323 -34.38 5.14 -9.76
CA ALA A 323 -33.65 4.84 -8.54
C ALA A 323 -32.53 3.86 -8.90
N HIS A 324 -31.27 4.26 -8.68
CA HIS A 324 -30.13 3.37 -8.80
C HIS A 324 -30.06 2.50 -7.54
N ASP A 325 -30.60 1.29 -7.62
CA ASP A 325 -30.36 0.21 -6.65
C ASP A 325 -28.88 -0.21 -6.71
N TRP A 326 -28.14 0.07 -5.64
CA TRP A 326 -26.71 -0.23 -5.49
C TRP A 326 -26.40 -1.56 -4.80
N PHE A 327 -27.37 -2.48 -4.72
CA PHE A 327 -27.15 -3.78 -4.08
C PHE A 327 -27.73 -4.91 -4.94
N ASN A 328 -26.89 -5.49 -5.80
CA ASN A 328 -26.98 -6.90 -6.19
C ASN A 328 -25.72 -7.29 -6.98
N ILE A 329 -24.74 -7.91 -6.30
CA ILE A 329 -23.77 -8.78 -6.96
C ILE A 329 -24.24 -10.21 -6.69
N GLY A 330 -24.95 -10.76 -7.67
CA GLY A 330 -25.17 -12.20 -7.83
C GLY A 330 -24.38 -12.69 -9.06
N PRO A 331 -23.95 -13.97 -9.10
CA PRO A 331 -22.91 -14.41 -10.01
C PRO A 331 -23.51 -14.95 -11.32
N SER A 332 -23.19 -14.32 -12.45
CA SER A 332 -22.98 -14.98 -13.75
C SER A 332 -22.76 -13.95 -14.86
N ALA A 333 -21.65 -14.08 -15.57
CA ALA A 333 -21.58 -14.01 -17.04
C ALA A 333 -20.12 -14.22 -17.46
N TYR A 334 -19.76 -15.48 -17.66
CA TYR A 334 -18.75 -15.86 -18.62
C TYR A 334 -19.31 -15.59 -20.03
N GLY A 335 -18.51 -14.96 -20.88
CA GLY A 335 -18.78 -14.81 -22.30
C GLY A 335 -17.71 -13.95 -22.97
N ASP A 336 -17.03 -14.55 -23.95
CA ASP A 336 -16.20 -13.91 -24.99
C ASP A 336 -14.81 -13.38 -24.63
N LEU A 337 -13.84 -14.28 -24.60
CA LEU A 337 -12.51 -14.07 -25.21
C LEU A 337 -11.96 -15.43 -25.70
N ALA A 338 -12.60 -15.99 -26.72
CA ALA A 338 -12.02 -17.02 -27.57
C ALA A 338 -12.02 -16.48 -29.00
N ASN A 339 -10.93 -15.81 -29.37
CA ASN A 339 -10.39 -15.71 -30.73
C ASN A 339 -9.21 -14.73 -30.69
N ILE A 340 -8.01 -15.29 -30.82
CA ILE A 340 -6.87 -14.83 -31.63
C ILE A 340 -5.71 -15.74 -31.19
N VAL A 341 -5.58 -16.86 -31.90
CA VAL A 341 -4.33 -17.62 -31.98
C VAL A 341 -3.89 -17.59 -33.44
N ASP A 342 -2.62 -17.25 -33.59
CA ASP A 342 -1.71 -17.47 -34.71
C ASP A 342 -2.01 -16.84 -36.07
N LEU A 343 -1.16 -15.88 -36.42
CA LEU A 343 -0.43 -15.83 -37.69
C LEU A 343 0.82 -14.94 -37.52
N ASN A 344 1.98 -15.56 -37.29
CA ASN A 344 3.20 -15.39 -38.10
C ASN A 344 4.44 -15.92 -37.38
N ALA A 345 4.83 -17.14 -37.77
CA ALA A 345 6.22 -17.56 -37.78
C ALA A 345 6.90 -16.95 -39.02
N ALA A 346 7.98 -16.20 -38.82
CA ALA A 346 9.17 -16.06 -39.68
C ALA A 346 9.90 -14.74 -39.37
N ASN A 347 10.99 -14.82 -38.60
CA ASN A 347 12.32 -14.51 -39.13
C ASN A 347 13.37 -14.73 -38.04
N THR A 348 14.19 -15.75 -38.29
CA THR A 348 15.57 -15.87 -37.84
C THR A 348 16.39 -14.74 -38.45
N ASP A 349 17.12 -13.99 -37.60
CA ASP A 349 18.57 -13.77 -37.69
C ASP A 349 18.99 -12.50 -36.93
N ASP A 350 20.21 -12.60 -36.39
CA ASP A 350 21.06 -11.53 -35.88
C ASP A 350 20.64 -10.75 -34.64
N LEU A 351 21.08 -11.23 -33.46
CA LEU A 351 21.79 -10.37 -32.51
C LEU A 351 22.83 -11.19 -31.72
N ASN A 352 24.06 -11.04 -32.19
CA ASN A 352 25.31 -11.39 -31.53
C ASN A 352 25.47 -10.51 -30.26
N PHE A 353 25.59 -11.11 -29.07
CA PHE A 353 26.13 -10.41 -27.90
C PHE A 353 27.02 -11.34 -27.09
N ASP A 354 28.31 -11.09 -27.23
CA ASP A 354 29.42 -11.71 -26.53
C ASP A 354 29.72 -10.95 -25.23
N GLY A 355 30.35 -11.62 -24.26
CA GLY A 355 30.85 -11.06 -23.00
C GLY A 355 30.01 -11.45 -21.78
N ARG A 356 30.13 -12.66 -21.23
CA ARG A 356 31.17 -13.10 -20.27
C ARG A 356 31.42 -12.10 -19.14
N ASP A 357 30.82 -12.39 -17.98
CA ASP A 357 31.45 -12.28 -16.66
C ASP A 357 30.57 -13.04 -15.66
N LEU A 358 30.86 -14.34 -15.50
CA LEU A 358 30.35 -15.16 -14.41
C LEU A 358 31.54 -15.63 -13.59
N TYR A 359 31.47 -15.30 -12.31
CA TYR A 359 32.43 -15.61 -11.27
C TYR A 359 32.76 -17.10 -11.21
N SER A 360 34.06 -17.39 -11.25
CA SER A 360 34.65 -18.69 -10.90
C SER A 360 34.33 -19.00 -9.45
N LEU A 361 33.62 -20.11 -9.21
CA LEU A 361 33.50 -20.75 -7.91
C LEU A 361 34.50 -21.91 -7.89
N ASP A 362 35.63 -21.69 -7.24
CA ASP A 362 36.56 -22.78 -6.89
C ASP A 362 35.92 -23.65 -5.80
N LEU A 363 35.57 -24.89 -6.17
CA LEU A 363 35.22 -25.95 -5.24
C LEU A 363 36.50 -26.67 -4.78
N PRO A 364 36.68 -26.96 -3.48
CA PRO A 364 37.82 -27.74 -3.02
C PRO A 364 37.67 -29.23 -3.38
N THR A 365 38.73 -29.78 -3.95
CA THR A 365 38.94 -31.20 -4.21
C THR A 365 39.13 -31.98 -2.91
N PHE A 366 38.31 -33.01 -2.69
CA PHE A 366 38.53 -34.01 -1.65
C PHE A 366 39.53 -35.09 -2.14
N PRO A 367 40.43 -35.59 -1.28
CA PRO A 367 41.34 -36.67 -1.65
C PRO A 367 40.64 -38.03 -1.57
N SER A 368 40.87 -38.85 -2.60
CA SER A 368 40.53 -40.27 -2.65
C SER A 368 41.41 -41.06 -1.68
N PHE A 369 40.81 -41.83 -0.78
CA PHE A 369 41.48 -42.93 -0.10
C PHE A 369 41.26 -44.24 -0.85
N ARG A 370 42.34 -45.02 -0.95
CA ARG A 370 42.38 -46.41 -1.40
C ARG A 370 41.75 -47.34 -0.38
#